data_AF-G0EPW8-F1
#
_entry.id   AF-G0EPW8-F1
#
_cell.length_a   1.000
_cell.length_b   1.000
_cell.length_c   1.000
_cell.angle_alpha   90.00
_cell.angle_beta   90.00
_cell.angle_gamma   90.00
#
_symmetry.space_group_name_H-M   'P 1'
#
loop_
_entity.id
_entity.type
_entity.pdbx_description
1 polymer ?
#
loop_
_entity_poly.entity_id
_entity_poly.type
_entity_poly.pdbx_seq_one_letter_code
_entity_poly.pdbx_strand_id
1 'polypeptide(L)'
;MLITSTLLGSIIHRGVKKLKSFFEASYFIPVLVDAVAYSMIFLLIFQDRGIINFILSKFGIDAIPWLKQSIPAKLLIVIVVTWRWTGYNMILFLAAMQNIPEDYYEAATIDGANSWQKFLYVTLPSLKPIILFTSIMSTIGTLNLFTEPFLLTNGGPNNGTMTLGLYIYNQAFVSLNMTYAATISVIILLIVGALTFIQLKLGDKK
;
A
#
# COMPACT_ATOMS: atom_id res chain seq x y z
N MET A 1 -2.40 -0.98 3.37
CA MET A 1 -2.92 -1.23 2.00
C MET A 1 -3.60 -2.59 1.83
N LEU A 2 -2.97 -3.75 2.08
CA LEU A 2 -3.62 -5.04 1.78
C LEU A 2 -4.91 -5.29 2.58
N ILE A 3 -4.87 -5.06 3.90
CA ILE A 3 -6.06 -5.20 4.76
C ILE A 3 -7.17 -4.24 4.31
N THR A 4 -6.84 -2.98 4.05
CA THR A 4 -7.79 -1.97 3.59
C THR A 4 -8.38 -2.36 2.23
N SER A 5 -7.58 -2.88 1.31
CA SER A 5 -8.02 -3.39 0.01
C SER A 5 -8.94 -4.59 0.11
N THR A 6 -8.65 -5.57 0.98
CA THR A 6 -9.51 -6.75 1.17
C THR A 6 -10.86 -6.35 1.77
N LEU A 7 -10.86 -5.44 2.76
CA LEU A 7 -12.09 -4.93 3.36
C LEU A 7 -12.94 -4.18 2.34
N LEU A 8 -12.36 -3.20 1.63
CA LEU A 8 -13.07 -2.44 0.59
C LEU A 8 -13.58 -3.35 -0.53
N GLY A 9 -12.76 -4.30 -0.98
CA GLY A 9 -13.16 -5.30 -1.98
C GLY A 9 -14.36 -6.13 -1.53
N SER A 10 -14.38 -6.59 -0.28
CA SER A 10 -15.49 -7.36 0.27
C SER A 10 -16.80 -6.57 0.39
N ILE A 11 -16.72 -5.27 0.71
CA ILE A 11 -17.88 -4.37 0.79
C ILE A 11 -18.48 -4.17 -0.60
N ILE A 12 -17.65 -3.86 -1.60
CA ILE A 12 -18.09 -3.64 -2.98
C ILE A 12 -18.69 -4.92 -3.57
N HIS A 13 -18.05 -6.06 -3.33
CA HIS A 13 -18.51 -7.36 -3.81
C HIS A 13 -19.91 -7.70 -3.29
N ARG A 14 -20.20 -7.41 -2.03
CA ARG A 14 -21.48 -7.76 -1.38
C ARG A 14 -22.60 -6.74 -1.61
N GLY A 15 -22.31 -5.44 -1.58
CA GLY A 15 -23.35 -4.42 -1.33
C GLY A 15 -23.72 -3.51 -2.49
N VAL A 16 -22.85 -3.32 -3.50
CA VAL A 16 -22.98 -2.14 -4.37
C VAL A 16 -22.94 -2.50 -5.86
N LYS A 17 -23.78 -3.43 -6.32
CA LYS A 17 -23.82 -3.84 -7.74
C LYS A 17 -24.05 -2.68 -8.72
N LYS A 18 -24.84 -1.67 -8.35
CA LYS A 18 -25.19 -0.52 -9.22
C LYS A 18 -24.10 0.56 -9.33
N LEU A 19 -23.28 0.75 -8.30
CA LEU A 19 -22.17 1.74 -8.31
C LEU A 19 -20.79 1.07 -8.32
N LYS A 20 -20.72 -0.26 -8.51
CA LYS A 20 -19.48 -1.04 -8.51
C LYS A 20 -18.43 -0.43 -9.43
N SER A 21 -18.79 -0.16 -10.69
CA SER A 21 -17.88 0.43 -11.68
C SER A 21 -17.41 1.83 -11.28
N PHE A 22 -18.25 2.62 -10.62
CA PHE A 22 -17.87 3.95 -10.13
C PHE A 22 -16.86 3.86 -8.97
N PHE A 23 -17.08 2.96 -8.02
CA PHE A 23 -16.14 2.74 -6.91
C PHE A 23 -14.82 2.14 -7.42
N GLU A 24 -14.87 1.13 -8.29
CA GLU A 24 -13.67 0.56 -8.94
C GLU A 24 -12.87 1.65 -9.66
N ALA A 25 -13.51 2.48 -10.48
CA ALA A 25 -12.85 3.58 -11.18
C ALA A 25 -12.22 4.59 -10.19
N SER A 26 -12.98 5.01 -9.16
CA SER A 26 -12.52 6.00 -8.17
C SER A 26 -11.29 5.52 -7.40
N TYR A 27 -11.26 4.25 -7.02
CA TYR A 27 -10.11 3.65 -6.34
C TYR A 27 -8.97 3.29 -7.30
N PHE A 28 -9.23 3.05 -8.58
CA PHE A 28 -8.18 2.76 -9.57
C PHE A 28 -7.40 4.00 -10.00
N ILE A 29 -8.07 5.14 -10.14
CA ILE A 29 -7.49 6.41 -10.61
C ILE A 29 -6.14 6.74 -9.95
N PRO A 30 -5.96 6.63 -8.61
CA PRO A 30 -4.68 6.88 -7.95
C PRO A 30 -3.47 6.16 -8.57
N VAL A 31 -3.64 4.94 -9.08
CA VAL A 31 -2.53 4.17 -9.66
C VAL A 31 -2.15 4.69 -11.05
N LEU A 32 -3.09 5.30 -11.76
CA LEU A 32 -2.92 5.87 -13.10
C LEU A 32 -2.21 7.22 -13.09
N VAL A 33 -2.27 7.94 -11.97
CA VAL A 33 -1.57 9.22 -11.81
C VAL A 33 -0.07 8.96 -11.64
N ASP A 34 0.74 9.74 -12.35
CA ASP A 34 2.19 9.65 -12.25
C ASP A 34 2.70 9.92 -10.82
N ALA A 35 3.79 9.21 -10.46
CA ALA A 35 4.40 9.24 -9.15
C ALA A 35 4.80 10.65 -8.70
N VAL A 36 5.36 11.43 -9.63
CA VAL A 36 5.83 12.78 -9.37
C VAL A 36 4.64 13.72 -9.18
N ALA A 37 3.65 13.61 -10.06
CA ALA A 37 2.48 14.47 -10.06
C ALA A 37 1.69 14.41 -8.75
N TYR A 38 1.30 13.21 -8.28
CA TYR A 38 0.57 13.16 -7.00
C TYR A 38 1.47 13.53 -5.83
N SER A 39 2.77 13.21 -5.85
CA SER A 39 3.66 13.57 -4.75
C SER A 39 3.74 15.08 -4.58
N MET A 40 3.77 15.85 -5.67
CA MET A 40 3.71 17.32 -5.61
C MET A 40 2.39 17.83 -5.04
N ILE A 41 1.26 17.22 -5.43
CA ILE A 41 -0.06 17.58 -4.89
C ILE A 41 -0.11 17.29 -3.37
N PHE A 42 0.33 16.12 -2.95
CA PHE A 42 0.37 15.74 -1.53
C PHE A 42 1.33 16.64 -0.73
N LEU A 43 2.45 17.06 -1.31
CA LEU A 43 3.35 18.03 -0.69
C LEU A 43 2.61 19.32 -0.35
N LEU A 44 1.82 19.88 -1.29
CA LEU A 44 1.01 21.08 -1.07
C LEU A 44 -0.09 20.87 -0.02
N ILE A 45 -0.79 19.74 -0.08
CA ILE A 45 -1.87 19.38 0.85
C ILE A 45 -1.36 19.29 2.30
N PHE A 46 -0.14 18.80 2.50
CA PHE A 46 0.47 18.54 3.81
C PHE A 46 1.49 19.60 4.25
N GLN A 47 1.60 20.74 3.56
CA GLN A 47 2.36 21.88 4.08
C GLN A 47 1.77 22.38 5.41
N ASP A 48 2.56 23.17 6.16
CA ASP A 48 2.13 23.74 7.45
C ASP A 48 0.81 24.54 7.32
N ARG A 49 0.63 25.27 6.21
CA ARG A 49 -0.60 26.00 5.85
C ARG A 49 -1.46 25.26 4.81
N GLY A 50 -1.24 23.96 4.65
CA GLY A 50 -1.95 23.12 3.70
C GLY A 50 -3.36 22.76 4.14
N ILE A 51 -4.09 22.09 3.25
CA ILE A 51 -5.49 21.72 3.44
C ILE A 51 -5.68 20.85 4.68
N ILE A 52 -4.76 19.92 4.96
CA ILE A 52 -4.90 19.01 6.10
C ILE A 52 -4.85 19.75 7.42
N ASN A 53 -3.87 20.64 7.62
CA ASN A 53 -3.78 21.42 8.84
C ASN A 53 -4.94 22.42 8.98
N PHE A 54 -5.44 22.97 7.87
CA PHE A 54 -6.66 23.79 7.89
C PHE A 54 -7.90 23.00 8.31
N ILE A 55 -8.03 21.73 7.89
CA ILE A 55 -9.12 20.86 8.35
C ILE A 55 -8.94 20.55 9.84
N LEU A 56 -7.73 20.20 10.28
CA LEU A 56 -7.43 19.92 11.70
C LEU A 56 -7.78 21.11 12.60
N SER A 57 -7.48 22.34 12.18
CA SER A 57 -7.79 23.53 12.96
C SER A 57 -9.29 23.75 13.15
N LYS A 58 -10.15 23.30 12.22
CA LYS A 58 -11.61 23.34 12.39
C LYS A 58 -12.11 22.42 13.52
N PHE A 59 -11.33 21.40 13.86
CA PHE A 59 -11.60 20.51 14.98
C PHE A 59 -10.84 20.91 16.26
N GLY A 60 -10.20 22.09 16.28
CA GLY A 60 -9.42 22.57 17.42
C GLY A 60 -8.09 21.85 17.61
N ILE A 61 -7.60 21.12 16.60
CA ILE A 61 -6.30 20.44 16.63
C ILE A 61 -5.22 21.39 16.12
N ASP A 62 -4.13 21.53 16.88
CA ASP A 62 -2.98 22.33 16.49
C ASP A 62 -2.34 21.82 15.19
N ALA A 63 -1.74 22.75 14.43
CA ALA A 63 -1.12 22.43 13.15
C ALA A 63 0.01 21.42 13.33
N ILE A 64 -0.07 20.28 12.63
CA ILE A 64 0.94 19.24 12.68
C ILE A 64 2.05 19.56 11.66
N PRO A 65 3.33 19.55 12.06
CA PRO A 65 4.44 19.84 11.16
C PRO A 65 4.83 18.58 10.34
N TRP A 66 3.95 18.19 9.40
CA TRP A 66 4.04 16.94 8.62
C TRP A 66 5.40 16.71 7.95
N LEU A 67 6.01 17.76 7.40
CA LEU A 67 7.28 17.68 6.67
C LEU A 67 8.51 17.97 7.54
N LYS A 68 8.31 18.53 8.74
CA LYS A 68 9.40 19.03 9.60
C LYS A 68 9.68 18.14 10.81
N GLN A 69 8.83 17.15 11.09
CA GLN A 69 9.06 16.16 12.14
C GLN A 69 9.07 14.73 11.59
N SER A 70 9.95 13.88 12.15
CA SER A 70 10.23 12.53 11.63
C SER A 70 9.00 11.60 11.68
N ILE A 71 8.23 11.63 12.77
CA ILE A 71 7.06 10.77 12.92
C ILE A 71 5.92 11.19 11.95
N PRO A 72 5.49 12.47 11.92
CA PRO A 72 4.53 12.94 10.92
C PRO A 72 4.96 12.71 9.48
N ALA A 73 6.25 12.90 9.17
CA ALA A 73 6.80 12.67 7.83
C ALA A 73 6.66 11.20 7.41
N LYS A 74 7.02 10.25 8.29
CA LYS A 74 6.79 8.82 8.04
C LYS A 74 5.32 8.50 7.83
N LEU A 75 4.43 9.07 8.64
CA LEU A 75 3.00 8.85 8.52
C LEU A 75 2.47 9.38 7.18
N LEU A 76 2.94 10.55 6.73
CA LEU A 76 2.63 11.07 5.40
C LEU A 76 3.04 10.08 4.29
N ILE A 77 4.27 9.55 4.31
CA ILE A 77 4.70 8.55 3.31
C ILE A 77 3.77 7.33 3.33
N VAL A 78 3.42 6.81 4.52
CA VAL A 78 2.52 5.66 4.68
C VAL A 78 1.13 5.96 4.10
N ILE A 79 0.59 7.16 4.34
CA ILE A 79 -0.71 7.59 3.82
C ILE A 79 -0.68 7.62 2.29
N VAL A 80 0.32 8.27 1.69
CA VAL A 80 0.42 8.44 0.23
C VAL A 80 0.59 7.10 -0.47
N VAL A 81 1.52 6.27 0.00
CA VAL A 81 1.77 4.94 -0.55
C VAL A 81 0.52 4.06 -0.38
N THR A 82 -0.12 4.10 0.79
CA THR A 82 -1.35 3.33 1.03
C THR A 82 -2.48 3.79 0.11
N TRP A 83 -2.67 5.10 -0.06
CA TRP A 83 -3.69 5.65 -0.94
C TRP A 83 -3.49 5.18 -2.39
N ARG A 84 -2.26 5.26 -2.91
CA ARG A 84 -1.93 4.82 -4.28
C ARG A 84 -2.21 3.34 -4.49
N TRP A 85 -1.68 2.49 -3.61
CA TRP A 85 -1.66 1.04 -3.84
C TRP A 85 -2.90 0.31 -3.34
N THR A 86 -3.72 0.93 -2.49
CA THR A 86 -4.96 0.29 -2.02
C THR A 86 -5.91 -0.01 -3.17
N GLY A 87 -6.04 0.90 -4.13
CA GLY A 87 -6.92 0.73 -5.28
C GLY A 87 -6.54 -0.42 -6.19
N TYR A 88 -5.26 -0.48 -6.57
CA TYR A 88 -4.71 -1.57 -7.37
C TYR A 88 -4.96 -2.94 -6.72
N ASN A 89 -4.59 -3.09 -5.44
CA ASN A 89 -4.78 -4.34 -4.72
C ASN A 89 -6.27 -4.69 -4.53
N MET A 90 -7.13 -3.69 -4.36
CA MET A 90 -8.58 -3.90 -4.22
C MET A 90 -9.16 -4.55 -5.48
N ILE A 91 -8.75 -4.11 -6.67
CA ILE A 91 -9.24 -4.68 -7.93
C ILE A 91 -8.78 -6.13 -8.09
N LEU A 92 -7.52 -6.42 -7.74
CA LEU A 92 -7.02 -7.79 -7.74
C LEU A 92 -7.82 -8.70 -6.80
N PHE A 93 -8.07 -8.24 -5.57
CA PHE A 93 -8.88 -8.99 -4.62
C PHE A 93 -10.33 -9.14 -5.08
N LEU A 94 -10.92 -8.11 -5.68
CA LEU A 94 -12.29 -8.14 -6.16
C LEU A 94 -12.45 -9.08 -7.37
N ALA A 95 -11.48 -9.12 -8.28
CA ALA A 95 -11.45 -10.09 -9.36
C ALA A 95 -11.30 -11.53 -8.83
N ALA A 96 -10.42 -11.74 -7.84
CA ALA A 96 -10.27 -13.04 -7.20
C ALA A 96 -11.54 -13.49 -6.45
N MET A 97 -12.24 -12.58 -5.76
CA MET A 97 -13.52 -12.88 -5.09
C MET A 97 -14.60 -13.30 -6.08
N GLN A 98 -14.64 -12.70 -7.28
CA GLN A 98 -15.61 -13.04 -8.32
C GLN A 98 -15.42 -14.44 -8.91
N ASN A 99 -14.21 -15.02 -8.78
CA ASN A 99 -13.93 -16.37 -9.24
C ASN A 99 -14.27 -17.45 -8.19
N ILE A 100 -14.70 -17.07 -6.98
CA ILE A 100 -15.12 -18.04 -5.96
C ILE A 100 -16.50 -18.59 -6.36
N PRO A 101 -16.67 -19.91 -6.53
CA PRO A 101 -17.96 -20.51 -6.88
C PRO A 101 -19.04 -20.19 -5.84
N GLU A 102 -20.24 -19.84 -6.31
CA GLU A 102 -21.35 -19.46 -5.43
C GLU A 102 -21.77 -20.61 -4.51
N ASP A 103 -21.62 -21.86 -4.96
CA ASP A 103 -21.91 -23.10 -4.21
C ASP A 103 -21.25 -23.12 -2.83
N TYR A 104 -20.03 -22.57 -2.68
CA TYR A 104 -19.37 -22.47 -1.37
C TYR A 104 -20.10 -21.54 -0.41
N TYR A 105 -20.67 -20.44 -0.92
CA TYR A 105 -21.45 -19.50 -0.12
C TYR A 105 -22.84 -20.05 0.18
N GLU A 106 -23.46 -20.77 -0.75
CA GLU A 106 -24.75 -21.44 -0.54
C GLU A 106 -24.64 -22.54 0.51
N ALA A 107 -23.64 -23.43 0.41
CA ALA A 107 -23.37 -24.46 1.40
C ALA A 107 -23.17 -23.86 2.80
N ALA A 108 -22.35 -22.81 2.93
CA ALA A 108 -22.17 -22.11 4.19
C ALA A 108 -23.48 -21.49 4.72
N THR A 109 -24.40 -21.07 3.84
CA THR A 109 -25.73 -20.58 4.26
C THR A 109 -26.59 -21.69 4.82
N ILE A 110 -26.57 -22.87 4.19
CA ILE A 110 -27.29 -24.06 4.64
C ILE A 110 -26.79 -24.49 6.04
N ASP A 111 -25.48 -24.38 6.28
CA ASP A 111 -24.85 -24.63 7.59
C ASP A 111 -25.10 -23.52 8.63
N GLY A 112 -25.90 -22.49 8.30
CA GLY A 112 -26.26 -21.40 9.20
C GLY A 112 -25.19 -20.32 9.37
N ALA A 113 -24.18 -20.27 8.50
CA ALA A 113 -23.12 -19.28 8.60
C ALA A 113 -23.62 -17.85 8.30
N ASN A 114 -23.34 -16.93 9.22
CA ASN A 114 -23.60 -15.51 9.03
C ASN A 114 -22.58 -14.85 8.07
N SER A 115 -22.83 -13.61 7.66
CA SER A 115 -21.98 -12.86 6.72
C SER A 115 -20.51 -12.76 7.15
N TRP A 116 -20.23 -12.64 8.44
CA TRP A 116 -18.86 -12.55 8.96
C TRP A 116 -18.15 -13.91 8.90
N GLN A 117 -18.85 -14.99 9.26
CA GLN A 117 -18.36 -16.35 9.14
C GLN A 117 -18.07 -16.72 7.67
N LYS A 118 -18.96 -16.37 6.74
CA LYS A 118 -18.71 -16.56 5.29
C LYS A 118 -17.45 -15.81 4.83
N PHE A 119 -17.20 -14.61 5.34
CA PHE A 119 -15.98 -13.87 4.99
C PHE A 119 -14.72 -14.58 5.53
N LEU A 120 -14.72 -14.95 6.81
CA LEU A 120 -13.55 -15.55 7.46
C LEU A 120 -13.25 -16.98 7.01
N TYR A 121 -14.29 -17.78 6.73
CA TYR A 121 -14.14 -19.21 6.47
C TYR A 121 -14.30 -19.61 5.00
N VAL A 122 -14.92 -18.77 4.16
CA VAL A 122 -15.06 -19.04 2.72
C VAL A 122 -14.22 -18.06 1.90
N THR A 123 -14.47 -16.76 2.04
CA THR A 123 -13.82 -15.74 1.21
C THR A 123 -12.31 -15.64 1.51
N LEU A 124 -11.93 -15.39 2.76
CA LEU A 124 -10.54 -15.14 3.14
C LEU A 124 -9.60 -16.33 2.84
N PRO A 125 -9.98 -17.60 3.10
CA PRO A 125 -9.16 -18.74 2.74
C PRO A 125 -9.03 -18.92 1.23
N SER A 126 -10.09 -18.67 0.47
CA SER A 126 -10.06 -18.71 -1.00
C SER A 126 -9.17 -17.63 -1.61
N LEU A 127 -9.00 -16.50 -0.91
CA LEU A 127 -8.12 -15.41 -1.32
C LEU A 127 -6.64 -15.61 -0.93
N LYS A 128 -6.27 -16.68 -0.22
CA LYS A 128 -4.87 -16.93 0.17
C LYS A 128 -3.86 -16.79 -0.98
N PRO A 129 -4.09 -17.33 -2.19
CA PRO A 129 -3.11 -17.21 -3.29
C PRO A 129 -2.89 -15.76 -3.74
N ILE A 130 -3.96 -14.97 -3.84
CA ILE A 130 -3.86 -13.56 -4.23
C ILE A 130 -3.30 -12.69 -3.10
N ILE A 131 -3.60 -13.02 -1.83
CA ILE A 131 -2.99 -12.36 -0.66
C ILE A 131 -1.48 -12.62 -0.63
N LEU A 132 -1.05 -13.85 -0.89
CA LEU A 132 0.37 -14.20 -0.97
C LEU A 132 1.07 -13.41 -2.07
N PHE A 133 0.50 -13.41 -3.29
CA PHE A 133 1.04 -12.67 -4.42
C PHE A 133 1.17 -11.17 -4.14
N THR A 134 0.09 -10.54 -3.66
CA THR A 134 0.07 -9.10 -3.37
C THR A 134 0.97 -8.74 -2.18
N SER A 135 1.14 -9.63 -1.20
CA SER A 135 2.09 -9.49 -0.09
C SER A 135 3.53 -9.49 -0.58
N ILE A 136 3.91 -10.44 -1.44
CA ILE A 136 5.25 -10.49 -2.04
C ILE A 136 5.54 -9.20 -2.82
N MET A 137 4.63 -8.80 -3.70
CA MET A 137 4.78 -7.57 -4.48
C MET A 137 4.89 -6.34 -3.59
N SER A 138 4.11 -6.28 -2.51
CA SER A 138 4.16 -5.20 -1.52
C SER A 138 5.50 -5.16 -0.78
N THR A 139 6.06 -6.31 -0.41
CA THR A 139 7.38 -6.40 0.24
C THR A 139 8.48 -5.91 -0.69
N ILE A 140 8.49 -6.39 -1.94
CA ILE A 140 9.46 -5.96 -2.96
C ILE A 140 9.35 -4.44 -3.17
N GLY A 141 8.14 -3.92 -3.37
CA GLY A 141 7.90 -2.50 -3.60
C GLY A 141 8.29 -1.61 -2.42
N THR A 142 8.00 -2.04 -1.19
CA THR A 142 8.33 -1.27 0.03
C THR A 142 9.83 -1.21 0.26
N LEU A 143 10.56 -2.31 0.06
CA LEU A 143 12.02 -2.34 0.23
C LEU A 143 12.75 -1.49 -0.83
N ASN A 144 12.16 -1.37 -2.02
CA ASN A 144 12.67 -0.53 -3.11
C ASN A 144 12.03 0.88 -3.16
N LEU A 145 11.28 1.28 -2.12
CA LEU A 145 10.57 2.55 -2.11
C LEU A 145 11.57 3.71 -2.23
N PHE A 146 11.38 4.56 -3.25
CA PHE A 146 12.29 5.67 -3.55
C PHE A 146 11.54 6.99 -3.74
N THR A 147 10.55 6.98 -4.62
CA THR A 147 9.96 8.20 -5.18
C THR A 147 9.31 9.10 -4.14
N GLU A 148 8.42 8.57 -3.30
CA GLU A 148 7.70 9.37 -2.30
C GLU A 148 8.64 9.90 -1.20
N PRO A 149 9.52 9.10 -0.58
CA PRO A 149 10.54 9.61 0.33
C PRO A 149 11.40 10.73 -0.26
N PHE A 150 11.82 10.57 -1.51
CA PHE A 150 12.64 11.54 -2.23
C PHE A 150 11.88 12.85 -2.45
N LEU A 151 10.71 12.78 -3.08
CA LEU A 151 9.95 13.96 -3.50
C LEU A 151 9.28 14.69 -2.34
N LEU A 152 8.76 13.98 -1.34
CA LEU A 152 8.00 14.60 -0.26
C LEU A 152 8.90 15.19 0.81
N THR A 153 10.04 14.55 1.08
CA THR A 153 10.84 14.84 2.29
C THR A 153 12.35 14.82 2.06
N ASN A 154 12.81 14.39 0.89
CA ASN A 154 14.21 14.10 0.60
C ASN A 154 14.89 13.22 1.65
N GLY A 155 14.16 12.24 2.20
CA GLY A 155 14.62 11.35 3.28
C GLY A 155 14.62 11.94 4.68
N GLY A 156 14.22 13.21 4.86
CA GLY A 156 14.20 13.91 6.13
C GLY A 156 12.86 13.89 6.88
N PRO A 157 12.80 14.58 8.04
CA PRO A 157 13.93 15.15 8.77
C PRO A 157 14.72 14.08 9.56
N ASN A 158 16.00 14.34 9.84
CA ASN A 158 16.89 13.42 10.60
C ASN A 158 16.92 11.98 10.05
N ASN A 159 16.97 11.82 8.71
CA ASN A 159 16.87 10.52 8.03
C ASN A 159 15.59 9.74 8.37
N GLY A 160 14.55 10.40 8.89
CA GLY A 160 13.33 9.77 9.36
C GLY A 160 12.55 9.00 8.29
N THR A 161 12.62 9.46 7.05
CA THR A 161 11.98 8.82 5.88
C THR A 161 13.01 8.22 4.94
N MET A 162 14.28 8.15 5.33
CA MET A 162 15.35 7.56 4.51
C MET A 162 15.06 6.07 4.29
N THR A 163 14.76 5.71 3.03
CA THR A 163 14.60 4.33 2.61
C THR A 163 15.88 3.77 2.01
N LEU A 164 15.94 2.45 1.86
CA LEU A 164 17.07 1.78 1.20
C LEU A 164 17.23 2.25 -0.26
N GLY A 165 16.13 2.37 -1.00
CA GLY A 165 16.14 2.89 -2.38
C GLY A 165 16.69 4.32 -2.45
N LEU A 166 16.24 5.21 -1.56
CA LEU A 166 16.77 6.58 -1.49
C LEU A 166 18.23 6.62 -1.04
N TYR A 167 18.63 5.76 -0.12
CA TYR A 167 20.01 5.69 0.32
C TYR A 167 20.95 5.24 -0.82
N ILE A 168 20.57 4.24 -1.62
CA ILE A 168 21.31 3.84 -2.82
C ILE A 168 21.45 5.03 -3.77
N TYR A 169 20.35 5.74 -4.04
CA TYR A 169 20.36 6.91 -4.92
C TYR A 169 21.34 7.98 -4.42
N ASN A 170 21.29 8.31 -3.12
CA ASN A 170 22.19 9.28 -2.52
C ASN A 170 23.65 8.85 -2.66
N GLN A 171 23.98 7.57 -2.43
CA GLN A 171 25.34 7.09 -2.61
C GLN A 171 25.79 7.14 -4.08
N ALA A 172 24.94 6.72 -5.02
CA ALA A 172 25.28 6.65 -6.43
C ALA A 172 25.40 8.03 -7.09
N PHE A 173 24.42 8.91 -6.86
CA PHE A 173 24.22 10.13 -7.66
C PHE A 173 24.51 11.42 -6.90
N VAL A 174 24.50 11.41 -5.56
CA VAL A 174 24.84 12.59 -4.75
C VAL A 174 26.28 12.51 -4.26
N SER A 175 26.66 11.39 -3.63
CA SER A 175 28.02 11.16 -3.14
C SER A 175 28.97 10.59 -4.19
N LEU A 176 28.46 10.20 -5.38
CA LEU A 176 29.22 9.61 -6.48
C LEU A 176 30.00 8.33 -6.11
N ASN A 177 29.59 7.65 -5.03
CA ASN A 177 30.15 6.40 -4.55
C ASN A 177 29.51 5.20 -5.26
N MET A 178 29.72 5.10 -6.58
CA MET A 178 29.04 4.12 -7.44
C MET A 178 29.29 2.66 -7.00
N THR A 179 30.51 2.31 -6.60
CA THR A 179 30.86 0.97 -6.13
C THR A 179 30.16 0.61 -4.83
N TYR A 180 30.03 1.57 -3.91
CA TYR A 180 29.34 1.37 -2.65
C TYR A 180 27.82 1.22 -2.87
N ALA A 181 27.23 2.07 -3.70
CA ALA A 181 25.83 1.96 -4.10
C ALA A 181 25.51 0.62 -4.79
N ALA A 182 26.41 0.14 -5.66
CA ALA A 182 26.29 -1.18 -6.31
C ALA A 182 26.33 -2.31 -5.28
N THR A 183 27.24 -2.25 -4.31
CA THR A 183 27.35 -3.24 -3.22
C THR A 183 26.06 -3.31 -2.40
N ILE A 184 25.52 -2.16 -2.00
CA ILE A 184 24.27 -2.09 -1.25
C ILE A 184 23.09 -2.64 -2.09
N SER A 185 23.04 -2.32 -3.38
CA SER A 185 22.01 -2.84 -4.29
C SER A 185 22.01 -4.36 -4.38
N VAL A 186 23.18 -4.99 -4.45
CA VAL A 186 23.30 -6.46 -4.45
C VAL A 186 22.85 -7.06 -3.12
N ILE A 187 23.22 -6.46 -1.98
CA ILE A 187 22.76 -6.91 -0.67
C ILE A 187 21.24 -6.83 -0.56
N ILE A 188 20.64 -5.73 -1.02
CA ILE A 188 19.18 -5.56 -1.00
C ILE A 188 18.50 -6.59 -1.88
N LEU A 189 19.04 -6.88 -3.08
CA LEU A 189 18.53 -7.93 -3.95
C LEU A 189 18.51 -9.29 -3.23
N LEU A 190 19.58 -9.64 -2.52
CA LEU A 190 19.65 -10.88 -1.73
C LEU A 190 18.62 -10.89 -0.59
N ILE A 191 18.45 -9.79 0.13
CA ILE A 191 17.45 -9.66 1.21
C ILE A 191 16.03 -9.81 0.64
N VAL A 192 15.71 -9.09 -0.43
CA VAL A 192 14.41 -9.16 -1.10
C VAL A 192 14.15 -10.59 -1.58
N GLY A 193 15.12 -11.22 -2.26
CA GLY A 193 15.01 -12.60 -2.74
C GLY A 193 14.80 -13.61 -1.60
N ALA A 194 15.54 -13.48 -0.49
CA ALA A 194 15.37 -14.33 0.67
C ALA A 194 13.98 -14.17 1.32
N LEU A 195 13.51 -12.93 1.48
CA LEU A 195 12.18 -12.66 2.03
C LEU A 195 11.07 -13.19 1.12
N THR A 196 11.17 -12.97 -0.19
CA THR A 196 10.22 -13.52 -1.17
C THR A 196 10.22 -15.05 -1.16
N PHE A 197 11.38 -15.70 -1.07
CA PHE A 197 11.48 -17.15 -0.96
C PHE A 197 10.81 -17.68 0.32
N ILE A 198 11.04 -17.03 1.46
CA ILE A 198 10.38 -17.37 2.73
C ILE A 198 8.86 -17.22 2.60
N GLN A 199 8.39 -16.12 2.01
CA GLN A 199 6.96 -15.87 1.80
C GLN A 199 6.33 -16.97 0.94
N LEU A 200 6.96 -17.33 -0.20
CA LEU A 200 6.49 -18.41 -1.06
C LEU A 200 6.40 -19.75 -0.31
N LYS A 201 7.46 -20.12 0.42
CA LYS A 201 7.49 -21.39 1.17
C LYS A 201 6.47 -21.46 2.31
N LEU A 202 6.17 -20.32 2.95
CA LEU A 202 5.12 -20.24 3.97
C LEU A 202 3.72 -20.28 3.35
N GLY A 203 3.56 -19.66 2.17
CA GLY A 203 2.29 -19.60 1.46
C GLY A 203 1.87 -20.90 0.76
N ASP A 204 2.83 -21.74 0.36
CA ASP A 204 2.60 -23.05 -0.27
C ASP A 204 2.15 -24.15 0.70
N LYS A 205 2.11 -23.89 2.01
CA LYS A 205 1.57 -24.84 2.98
C LYS A 205 0.05 -24.94 2.80
N LYS A 206 -0.37 -25.96 2.05
CA LYS A 206 -1.75 -26.45 1.95
C LYS A 206 -2.28 -26.87 3.32
#